data_AF-A0A6I1ZG48-F1
#
_entry.id   AF-A0A6I1ZG48-F1
#
_cell.length_a   1.000
_cell.length_b   1.000
_cell.length_c   1.000
_cell.angle_alpha   90.00
_cell.angle_beta   90.00
_cell.angle_gamma   90.00
#
_symmetry.space_group_name_H-M   'P 1'
#
loop_
_entity.id
_entity.type
_entity.pdbx_description
1 polymer ?
#
loop_
_entity_poly.entity_id
_entity_poly.type
_entity_poly.pdbx_seq_one_letter_code
_entity_poly.pdbx_strand_id
1 'polypeptide(L)'
;MPKIFNMSNLPTENQQQEPFKMRTSFLLFFTAAILLWSCSMIKKEPLKDQNPFFIEYITPFDVPPFDKIEGKHYLPAFKEGMKQERNEIEVIASRSEVPTFENTIEAMEGSGALLTRVSDTFFNLTSAHTNDELQNIAKKVTPLLSRHRDDIMLNEKLFQRVRAVYEQKDRLNLAVEQNTLLEEYYRDFVRGGANLDEEQKAELREINEELSLLTLKFGENILGENNAFELVIEKEADLAGLPEAAIIGAAEAAGERGHEGKWVFTLHKPSMIPFLQYSERRDLR
;
A
#
# COMPACT_ATOMS: atom_id res chain seq x y z
N MET A 1 -12.71 40.96 66.09
CA MET A 1 -13.06 40.11 67.25
C MET A 1 -13.70 38.83 66.72
N PRO A 2 -13.46 37.64 67.31
CA PRO A 2 -12.23 37.02 67.82
C PRO A 2 -11.91 35.69 67.06
N LYS A 3 -10.65 35.25 66.85
CA LYS A 3 -9.68 34.54 67.74
C LYS A 3 -10.16 33.15 68.22
N ILE A 4 -9.59 32.04 67.72
CA ILE A 4 -8.42 31.26 68.23
C ILE A 4 -8.57 30.80 69.70
N PHE A 5 -8.58 29.46 69.92
CA PHE A 5 -8.18 28.71 71.12
C PHE A 5 -8.29 27.20 70.75
N ASN A 6 -7.28 26.32 70.67
CA ASN A 6 -6.13 25.88 71.45
C ASN A 6 -6.38 25.25 72.84
N MET A 7 -5.73 24.10 73.02
CA MET A 7 -5.24 23.42 74.24
C MET A 7 -6.05 22.27 74.88
N SER A 8 -5.36 21.12 74.83
CA SER A 8 -5.01 20.20 75.94
C SER A 8 -6.07 19.26 76.53
N ASN A 9 -5.86 17.95 76.33
CA ASN A 9 -5.36 17.06 77.40
C ASN A 9 -4.95 15.67 76.85
N LEU A 10 -3.69 15.28 77.12
CA LEU A 10 -3.14 13.91 77.13
C LEU A 10 -3.33 13.32 78.55
N PRO A 11 -3.39 11.99 78.78
CA PRO A 11 -2.22 11.08 78.75
C PRO A 11 -2.50 9.71 78.04
N THR A 12 -1.61 9.18 77.21
CA THR A 12 -0.57 8.15 77.48
C THR A 12 -0.94 7.02 78.43
N GLU A 13 -1.09 5.80 77.89
CA GLU A 13 -0.55 4.59 78.54
C GLU A 13 -0.08 3.56 77.50
N ASN A 14 1.20 3.22 77.63
CA ASN A 14 1.93 2.18 76.89
C ASN A 14 1.52 0.79 77.39
N GLN A 15 1.31 -0.17 76.49
CA GLN A 15 1.79 -1.54 76.71
C GLN A 15 2.40 -2.11 75.43
N GLN A 16 3.73 -2.22 75.45
CA GLN A 16 4.51 -3.07 74.57
C GLN A 16 4.34 -4.55 75.00
N GLN A 17 4.25 -5.46 74.03
CA GLN A 17 4.97 -6.73 74.06
C GLN A 17 5.01 -7.38 72.65
N GLU A 18 6.24 -7.55 72.15
CA GLU A 18 6.68 -8.30 70.97
C GLU A 18 6.63 -9.84 71.19
N PRO A 19 7.19 -10.71 70.32
CA PRO A 19 6.71 -11.14 69.00
C PRO A 19 6.58 -12.69 68.93
N PHE A 20 5.71 -13.27 68.08
CA PHE A 20 5.70 -14.73 67.88
C PHE A 20 6.22 -15.13 66.49
N LYS A 21 7.29 -15.94 66.53
CA LYS A 21 8.07 -16.46 65.40
C LYS A 21 7.32 -17.51 64.57
N MET A 22 7.61 -17.44 63.28
CA MET A 22 7.49 -18.40 62.19
C MET A 22 7.64 -19.89 62.57
N ARG A 23 6.74 -20.75 62.05
CA ARG A 23 6.98 -22.19 61.83
C ARG A 23 6.35 -22.67 60.51
N THR A 24 7.22 -22.83 59.53
CA THR A 24 7.34 -23.96 58.57
C THR A 24 6.18 -24.98 58.45
N SER A 25 5.73 -25.11 57.20
CA SER A 25 5.43 -26.38 56.49
C SER A 25 4.18 -27.16 56.88
N PHE A 26 3.10 -26.98 56.11
CA PHE A 26 2.25 -28.09 55.69
C PHE A 26 1.94 -27.96 54.19
N LEU A 27 2.31 -29.01 53.46
CA LEU A 27 2.22 -29.20 52.03
C LEU A 27 0.78 -29.53 51.57
N LEU A 28 0.56 -29.28 50.28
CA LEU A 28 -0.20 -30.08 49.30
C LEU A 28 -1.73 -29.86 49.16
N PHE A 29 -2.11 -29.69 47.89
CA PHE A 29 -3.43 -29.68 47.25
C PHE A 29 -4.24 -28.38 47.29
N PHE A 30 -3.99 -27.49 46.32
CA PHE A 30 -5.03 -26.84 45.49
C PHE A 30 -4.38 -25.98 44.37
N THR A 31 -3.63 -26.62 43.47
CA THR A 31 -3.12 -25.99 42.23
C THR A 31 -3.46 -26.87 41.03
N ALA A 32 -4.71 -26.83 40.56
CA ALA A 32 -5.09 -27.32 39.23
C ALA A 32 -6.58 -27.00 38.92
N ALA A 33 -6.98 -25.72 38.82
CA ALA A 33 -8.32 -25.40 38.32
C ALA A 33 -8.51 -23.95 37.78
N ILE A 34 -7.46 -23.22 37.38
CA ILE A 34 -7.61 -21.85 36.81
C ILE A 34 -6.78 -21.68 35.50
N LEU A 35 -6.43 -22.77 34.81
CA LEU A 35 -5.68 -22.71 33.54
C LEU A 35 -6.42 -23.31 32.33
N LEU A 36 -7.75 -23.32 32.34
CA LEU A 36 -8.56 -23.86 31.23
C LEU A 36 -9.76 -22.99 30.82
N TRP A 37 -9.71 -21.68 31.05
CA TRP A 37 -10.72 -20.72 30.58
C TRP A 37 -10.14 -19.56 29.75
N SER A 38 -9.13 -19.87 28.93
CA SER A 38 -8.72 -19.02 27.80
C SER A 38 -8.37 -19.90 26.61
N CYS A 39 -9.40 -20.61 26.13
CA CYS A 39 -9.44 -21.10 24.77
C CYS A 39 -10.91 -21.13 24.33
N SER A 40 -11.58 -19.98 24.45
CA SER A 40 -12.82 -19.75 23.71
C SER A 40 -12.42 -19.18 22.35
N MET A 41 -12.17 -20.11 21.43
CA MET A 41 -12.61 -20.02 20.04
C MET A 41 -12.60 -18.60 19.44
N ILE A 42 -11.48 -18.19 18.85
CA ILE A 42 -11.55 -17.34 17.66
C ILE A 42 -12.38 -18.16 16.66
N LYS A 43 -13.66 -17.82 16.52
CA LYS A 43 -14.46 -18.30 15.39
C LYS A 43 -13.70 -17.85 14.14
N LYS A 44 -13.01 -18.79 13.49
CA LYS A 44 -12.64 -18.66 12.08
C LYS A 44 -13.95 -18.63 11.33
N GLU A 45 -14.47 -17.43 11.12
CA GLU A 45 -15.51 -17.25 10.13
C GLU A 45 -14.99 -17.78 8.79
N PRO A 46 -15.79 -18.55 8.05
CA PRO A 46 -15.37 -19.06 6.77
C PRO A 46 -14.99 -17.88 5.85
N LEU A 47 -13.82 -18.00 5.22
CA LEU A 47 -13.21 -17.05 4.26
C LEU A 47 -14.09 -16.65 3.06
N LYS A 48 -15.34 -17.11 3.00
CA LYS A 48 -16.20 -17.01 1.83
C LYS A 48 -16.83 -15.62 1.63
N ASP A 49 -16.91 -14.81 2.70
CA ASP A 49 -17.55 -13.49 2.67
C ASP A 49 -16.66 -12.32 3.17
N GLN A 50 -15.39 -12.59 3.53
CA GLN A 50 -14.46 -11.56 4.00
C GLN A 50 -13.53 -11.10 2.88
N ASN A 51 -13.26 -9.80 2.81
CA ASN A 51 -12.31 -9.25 1.84
C ASN A 51 -10.90 -9.82 2.11
N PRO A 52 -10.28 -10.53 1.16
CA PRO A 52 -8.99 -11.18 1.37
C PRO A 52 -7.86 -10.22 1.75
N PHE A 53 -7.96 -8.92 1.43
CA PHE A 53 -6.93 -7.96 1.83
C PHE A 53 -6.89 -7.68 3.35
N PHE A 54 -7.99 -7.94 4.07
CA PHE A 54 -8.13 -7.63 5.50
C PHE A 54 -7.67 -8.74 6.44
N ILE A 55 -7.25 -9.87 5.88
CA ILE A 55 -6.74 -11.00 6.63
C ILE A 55 -5.22 -11.09 6.47
N GLU A 56 -4.57 -11.68 7.46
CA GLU A 56 -3.17 -12.08 7.35
C GLU A 56 -3.03 -13.19 6.30
N TYR A 57 -2.00 -13.08 5.47
CA TYR A 57 -1.69 -14.09 4.48
C TYR A 57 -0.97 -15.26 5.14
N ILE A 58 -1.46 -16.47 4.87
CA ILE A 58 -0.84 -17.72 5.34
C ILE A 58 -0.12 -18.46 4.20
N THR A 59 0.05 -17.77 3.07
CA THR A 59 0.75 -18.24 1.89
C THR A 59 2.27 -18.15 2.10
N PRO A 60 3.08 -18.96 1.40
CA PRO A 60 4.52 -18.82 1.47
C PRO A 60 4.97 -17.40 1.10
N PHE A 61 5.81 -16.79 1.93
CA PHE A 61 6.35 -15.43 1.72
C PHE A 61 5.28 -14.33 1.59
N ASP A 62 4.12 -14.51 2.23
CA ASP A 62 3.02 -13.53 2.21
C ASP A 62 2.55 -13.16 0.79
N VAL A 63 2.65 -14.10 -0.14
CA VAL A 63 2.16 -13.90 -1.51
C VAL A 63 0.63 -13.66 -1.48
N PRO A 64 0.11 -12.62 -2.16
CA PRO A 64 -1.33 -12.39 -2.22
C PRO A 64 -2.09 -13.65 -2.67
N PRO A 65 -3.18 -14.06 -1.99
CA PRO A 65 -3.97 -15.21 -2.38
C PRO A 65 -4.82 -14.88 -3.62
N PHE A 66 -4.17 -14.80 -4.79
CA PHE A 66 -4.78 -14.40 -6.05
C PHE A 66 -6.00 -15.24 -6.43
N ASP A 67 -6.05 -16.50 -6.01
CA ASP A 67 -7.19 -17.41 -6.20
C ASP A 67 -8.47 -16.95 -5.49
N LYS A 68 -8.34 -16.07 -4.48
CA LYS A 68 -9.46 -15.55 -3.67
C LYS A 68 -9.75 -14.08 -3.93
N ILE A 69 -8.86 -13.37 -4.62
CA ILE A 69 -9.01 -11.93 -4.86
C ILE A 69 -9.86 -11.73 -6.12
N GLU A 70 -10.96 -10.99 -5.96
CA GLU A 70 -11.91 -10.66 -7.02
C GLU A 70 -11.99 -9.14 -7.17
N GLY A 71 -12.45 -8.65 -8.33
CA GLY A 71 -12.57 -7.22 -8.62
C GLY A 71 -13.33 -6.42 -7.54
N LYS A 72 -14.41 -7.01 -7.00
CA LYS A 72 -15.22 -6.45 -5.91
C LYS A 72 -14.45 -6.15 -4.62
N HIS A 73 -13.28 -6.79 -4.39
CA HIS A 73 -12.48 -6.63 -3.18
C HIS A 73 -11.60 -5.37 -3.21
N TYR A 74 -11.22 -4.86 -4.38
CA TYR A 74 -10.25 -3.76 -4.50
C TYR A 74 -10.78 -2.44 -3.95
N LEU A 75 -11.91 -1.93 -4.45
CA LEU A 75 -12.39 -0.61 -4.06
C LEU A 75 -12.65 -0.47 -2.54
N PRO A 76 -13.28 -1.44 -1.86
CA PRO A 76 -13.39 -1.42 -0.40
C PRO A 76 -12.02 -1.46 0.30
N ALA A 77 -11.07 -2.26 -0.20
CA ALA A 77 -9.74 -2.36 0.40
C ALA A 77 -8.91 -1.09 0.23
N PHE A 78 -8.97 -0.44 -0.94
CA PHE A 78 -8.36 0.87 -1.15
C PHE A 78 -8.91 1.94 -0.19
N LYS A 79 -10.24 2.01 -0.05
CA LYS A 79 -10.88 2.98 0.85
C LYS A 79 -10.49 2.75 2.31
N GLU A 80 -10.47 1.50 2.75
CA GLU A 80 -10.07 1.18 4.12
C GLU A 80 -8.57 1.41 4.33
N GLY A 81 -7.71 1.06 3.36
CA GLY A 81 -6.27 1.34 3.41
C GLY A 81 -5.96 2.83 3.53
N MET A 82 -6.56 3.68 2.67
CA MET A 82 -6.40 5.13 2.77
C MET A 82 -6.90 5.69 4.10
N LYS A 83 -8.01 5.15 4.63
CA LYS A 83 -8.53 5.56 5.94
C LYS A 83 -7.58 5.20 7.08
N GLN A 84 -7.01 4.00 7.07
CA GLN A 84 -6.06 3.55 8.08
C GLN A 84 -4.79 4.40 8.04
N GLU A 85 -4.20 4.56 6.87
CA GLU A 85 -3.00 5.38 6.69
C GLU A 85 -3.23 6.83 7.11
N ARG A 86 -4.37 7.42 6.74
CA ARG A 86 -4.71 8.78 7.18
C ARG A 86 -4.73 8.91 8.70
N ASN A 87 -5.26 7.91 9.41
CA ASN A 87 -5.28 7.93 10.87
C ASN A 87 -3.87 7.77 11.46
N GLU A 88 -3.05 6.89 10.89
CA GLU A 88 -1.64 6.70 11.29
C GLU A 88 -0.85 8.00 11.10
N ILE A 89 -1.01 8.64 9.95
CA ILE A 89 -0.40 9.93 9.63
C ILE A 89 -0.89 11.04 10.56
N GLU A 90 -2.18 11.12 10.87
CA GLU A 90 -2.70 12.13 11.81
C GLU A 90 -2.13 11.90 13.23
N VAL A 91 -1.99 10.64 13.67
CA VAL A 91 -1.33 10.32 14.94
C VAL A 91 0.11 10.83 14.95
N ILE A 92 0.86 10.65 13.86
CA ILE A 92 2.24 11.15 13.73
C ILE A 92 2.27 12.68 13.74
N ALA A 93 1.45 13.32 12.90
CA ALA A 93 1.40 14.76 12.73
C ALA A 93 0.98 15.51 14.01
N SER A 94 0.14 14.89 14.84
CA SER A 94 -0.42 15.49 16.06
C SER A 94 0.36 15.17 17.35
N ARG A 95 1.46 14.41 17.29
CA ARG A 95 2.27 14.11 18.49
C ARG A 95 2.82 15.39 19.12
N SER A 96 2.66 15.51 20.44
CA SER A 96 3.23 16.60 21.24
C SER A 96 4.70 16.40 21.59
N GLU A 97 5.20 15.16 21.48
CA GLU A 97 6.61 14.82 21.66
C GLU A 97 7.48 15.52 20.61
N VAL A 98 8.71 15.88 21.02
CA VAL A 98 9.73 16.42 20.11
C VAL A 98 9.95 15.44 18.95
N PRO A 99 9.98 15.91 17.69
CA PRO A 99 10.23 15.03 16.54
C PRO A 99 11.58 14.32 16.62
N THR A 100 11.55 13.01 16.45
CA THR A 100 12.72 12.12 16.31
C THR A 100 12.59 11.33 15.01
N PHE A 101 13.67 10.66 14.61
CA PHE A 101 13.63 9.75 13.45
C PHE A 101 12.54 8.67 13.63
N GLU A 102 12.50 8.04 14.80
CA GLU A 102 11.60 6.93 15.12
C GLU A 102 10.14 7.36 15.16
N ASN A 103 9.83 8.48 15.84
CA ASN A 103 8.44 8.92 16.01
C ASN A 103 7.88 9.72 14.82
N THR A 104 8.68 9.89 13.76
CA THR A 104 8.31 10.65 12.56
C THR A 104 8.63 9.84 11.31
N ILE A 105 9.90 9.66 10.93
CA ILE A 105 10.28 9.01 9.67
C ILE A 105 9.99 7.51 9.69
N GLU A 106 10.45 6.79 10.71
CA GLU A 106 10.21 5.34 10.83
C GLU A 106 8.71 5.04 11.01
N ALA A 107 8.01 5.87 11.80
CA ALA A 107 6.56 5.75 11.95
C ALA A 107 5.80 5.96 10.63
N MET A 108 6.27 6.88 9.77
CA MET A 108 5.70 7.09 8.44
C MET A 108 6.01 5.93 7.50
N GLU A 109 7.24 5.40 7.53
CA GLU A 109 7.63 4.22 6.74
C GLU A 109 6.79 3.00 7.09
N GLY A 110 6.38 2.86 8.35
CA GLY A 110 5.49 1.79 8.80
C GLY A 110 4.00 2.01 8.51
N SER A 111 3.61 3.17 7.96
CA SER A 111 2.19 3.49 7.70
C SER A 111 1.69 2.91 6.37
N GLY A 112 0.38 2.79 6.23
CA GLY A 112 -0.25 2.46 4.95
C GLY A 112 -0.08 1.01 4.49
N ALA A 113 0.31 0.09 5.37
CA ALA A 113 0.57 -1.31 5.03
C ALA A 113 -0.56 -2.00 4.24
N LEU A 114 -1.83 -1.76 4.62
CA LEU A 114 -2.98 -2.27 3.88
C LEU A 114 -3.10 -1.62 2.50
N LEU A 115 -2.87 -0.32 2.39
CA LEU A 115 -2.94 0.41 1.12
C LEU A 115 -1.84 -0.06 0.16
N THR A 116 -0.62 -0.26 0.64
CA THR A 116 0.49 -0.82 -0.14
C THR A 116 0.13 -2.21 -0.68
N ARG A 117 -0.35 -3.11 0.18
CA ARG A 117 -0.75 -4.47 -0.20
C ARG A 117 -1.78 -4.50 -1.32
N VAL A 118 -2.86 -3.72 -1.20
CA VAL A 118 -3.90 -3.68 -2.24
C VAL A 118 -3.39 -3.01 -3.51
N SER A 119 -2.56 -1.96 -3.40
CA SER A 119 -1.97 -1.24 -4.53
C SER A 119 -1.04 -2.13 -5.34
N ASP A 120 -0.11 -2.82 -4.68
CA ASP A 120 0.87 -3.70 -5.34
C ASP A 120 0.17 -4.82 -6.11
N THR A 121 -0.84 -5.44 -5.49
CA THR A 121 -1.62 -6.50 -6.13
C THR A 121 -2.42 -5.96 -7.32
N PHE A 122 -3.08 -4.82 -7.15
CA PHE A 122 -3.94 -4.24 -8.18
C PHE A 122 -3.14 -3.76 -9.38
N PHE A 123 -2.10 -2.95 -9.17
CA PHE A 123 -1.32 -2.36 -10.25
C PHE A 123 -0.41 -3.36 -10.96
N ASN A 124 -0.02 -4.44 -10.27
CA ASN A 124 0.59 -5.59 -10.95
C ASN A 124 -0.38 -6.21 -11.97
N LEU A 125 -1.63 -6.49 -11.56
CA LEU A 125 -2.62 -7.09 -12.46
C LEU A 125 -3.08 -6.14 -13.56
N THR A 126 -3.30 -4.85 -13.30
CA THR A 126 -3.67 -3.91 -14.37
C THR A 126 -2.57 -3.72 -15.40
N SER A 127 -1.31 -3.98 -15.04
CA SER A 127 -0.18 -3.95 -15.98
C SER A 127 -0.03 -5.26 -16.76
N ALA A 128 -0.18 -6.41 -16.10
CA ALA A 128 0.15 -7.71 -16.67
C ALA A 128 -1.06 -8.47 -17.25
N HIS A 129 -2.25 -8.31 -16.68
CA HIS A 129 -3.44 -9.10 -16.98
C HIS A 129 -4.73 -8.31 -16.68
N THR A 130 -4.87 -7.15 -17.32
CA THR A 130 -6.03 -6.28 -17.12
C THR A 130 -7.28 -6.80 -17.84
N ASN A 131 -8.43 -6.26 -17.44
CA ASN A 131 -9.72 -6.43 -18.10
C ASN A 131 -10.59 -5.17 -17.86
N ASP A 132 -11.77 -5.13 -18.46
CA ASP A 132 -12.70 -3.99 -18.34
C ASP A 132 -13.10 -3.69 -16.89
N GLU A 133 -13.25 -4.73 -16.05
CA GLU A 133 -13.59 -4.57 -14.64
C GLU A 133 -12.46 -3.84 -13.90
N LEU A 134 -11.22 -4.29 -14.06
CA LEU A 134 -10.03 -3.70 -13.44
C LEU A 134 -9.76 -2.28 -13.96
N GLN A 135 -9.95 -2.01 -15.26
CA GLN A 135 -9.84 -0.66 -15.81
C GLN A 135 -10.88 0.29 -15.20
N ASN A 136 -12.13 -0.17 -15.04
CA ASN A 136 -13.18 0.63 -14.40
C ASN A 136 -12.92 0.88 -12.92
N ILE A 137 -12.27 -0.06 -12.22
CA ILE A 137 -11.79 0.16 -10.85
C ILE A 137 -10.66 1.20 -10.86
N ALA A 138 -9.69 1.10 -11.78
CA ALA A 138 -8.57 2.03 -11.91
C ALA A 138 -9.06 3.48 -12.05
N LYS A 139 -10.05 3.72 -12.91
CA LYS A 139 -10.69 5.04 -13.10
C LYS A 139 -11.25 5.63 -11.81
N LYS A 140 -11.71 4.79 -10.89
CA LYS A 140 -12.26 5.21 -9.60
C LYS A 140 -11.18 5.42 -8.55
N VAL A 141 -10.17 4.55 -8.49
CA VAL A 141 -9.17 4.56 -7.41
C VAL A 141 -8.02 5.52 -7.69
N THR A 142 -7.59 5.70 -8.93
CA THR A 142 -6.43 6.54 -9.28
C THR A 142 -6.59 8.00 -8.80
N PRO A 143 -7.72 8.69 -9.02
CA PRO A 143 -7.90 10.05 -8.49
C PRO A 143 -7.95 10.09 -6.96
N LEU A 144 -8.54 9.06 -6.32
CA LEU A 144 -8.61 8.97 -4.87
C LEU A 144 -7.22 8.82 -4.26
N LEU A 145 -6.38 7.97 -4.86
CA LEU A 145 -4.99 7.78 -4.44
C LEU A 145 -4.16 9.04 -4.64
N SER A 146 -4.35 9.76 -5.75
CA SER A 146 -3.67 11.05 -5.98
C SER A 146 -3.99 12.04 -4.88
N ARG A 147 -5.29 12.25 -4.59
CA ARG A 147 -5.71 13.16 -3.51
C ARG A 147 -5.22 12.72 -2.14
N HIS A 148 -5.25 11.42 -1.87
CA HIS A 148 -4.74 10.88 -0.60
C HIS A 148 -3.23 11.13 -0.44
N ARG A 149 -2.44 10.97 -1.51
CA ARG A 149 -1.02 11.32 -1.50
C ARG A 149 -0.81 12.82 -1.27
N ASP A 150 -1.58 13.69 -1.93
CA ASP A 150 -1.51 15.13 -1.74
C ASP A 150 -1.88 15.54 -0.31
N ASP A 151 -2.87 14.87 0.30
CA ASP A 151 -3.26 15.09 1.70
C ASP A 151 -2.12 14.79 2.67
N ILE A 152 -1.22 13.85 2.35
CA ILE A 152 -0.03 13.54 3.16
C ILE A 152 1.11 14.53 2.84
N MET A 153 1.48 14.68 1.57
CA MET A 153 2.64 15.47 1.16
C MET A 153 2.47 16.98 1.41
N LEU A 154 1.23 17.47 1.39
CA LEU A 154 0.91 18.88 1.67
C LEU A 154 0.49 19.13 3.13
N ASN A 155 0.55 18.11 3.99
CA ASN A 155 0.24 18.25 5.41
C ASN A 155 1.33 19.07 6.12
N GLU A 156 1.02 20.33 6.41
CA GLU A 156 1.95 21.27 7.04
C GLU A 156 2.48 20.78 8.39
N LYS A 157 1.62 20.22 9.25
CA LYS A 157 2.03 19.73 10.58
C LYS A 157 3.01 18.56 10.46
N LEU A 158 2.72 17.63 9.55
CA LEU A 158 3.58 16.48 9.29
C LEU A 158 4.92 16.94 8.71
N PHE A 159 4.91 17.83 7.72
CA PHE A 159 6.13 18.36 7.12
C PHE A 159 7.00 19.10 8.13
N GLN A 160 6.41 19.89 9.03
CA GLN A 160 7.14 20.55 10.11
C GLN A 160 7.89 19.55 11.00
N ARG A 161 7.29 18.39 11.30
CA ARG A 161 7.97 17.32 12.04
C ARG A 161 9.13 16.73 11.24
N VAL A 162 8.91 16.38 9.97
CA VAL A 162 9.95 15.84 9.07
C VAL A 162 11.12 16.83 8.95
N ARG A 163 10.81 18.10 8.72
CA ARG A 163 11.79 19.19 8.62
C ARG A 163 12.58 19.35 9.90
N ALA A 164 11.95 19.30 11.07
CA ALA A 164 12.65 19.40 12.35
C ALA A 164 13.68 18.29 12.53
N VAL A 165 13.35 17.04 12.14
CA VAL A 165 14.31 15.92 12.17
C VAL A 165 15.43 16.12 11.14
N TYR A 166 15.10 16.58 9.94
CA TYR A 166 16.06 16.81 8.86
C TYR A 166 17.08 17.91 9.20
N GLU A 167 16.65 19.03 9.79
CA GLU A 167 17.52 20.17 10.13
C GLU A 167 18.55 19.83 11.22
N GLN A 168 18.35 18.75 11.98
CA GLN A 168 19.28 18.26 12.99
C GLN A 168 20.06 17.01 12.55
N LYS A 169 19.93 16.56 11.29
CA LYS A 169 20.48 15.27 10.82
C LYS A 169 21.97 15.08 11.12
N ASP A 170 22.78 16.13 10.98
CA ASP A 170 24.24 16.08 11.23
C ASP A 170 24.61 15.88 12.71
N ARG A 171 23.64 16.02 13.62
CA ARG A 171 23.80 15.82 15.07
C ARG A 171 23.20 14.52 15.56
N LEU A 172 22.43 13.83 14.71
CA LEU A 172 21.84 12.54 15.04
C LEU A 172 22.85 11.44 14.73
N ASN A 173 22.91 10.44 15.60
CA ASN A 173 23.73 9.24 15.37
C ASN A 173 22.93 8.20 14.58
N LEU A 174 22.56 8.53 13.33
CA LEU A 174 21.79 7.65 12.45
C LEU A 174 22.70 6.68 11.69
N ALA A 175 22.21 5.47 11.44
CA ALA A 175 22.82 4.57 10.46
C ALA A 175 22.73 5.16 9.05
N VAL A 176 23.56 4.67 8.13
CA VAL A 176 23.58 5.14 6.73
C VAL A 176 22.20 5.05 6.08
N GLU A 177 21.52 3.92 6.25
CA GLU A 177 20.17 3.69 5.68
C GLU A 177 19.12 4.63 6.27
N GLN A 178 19.18 4.91 7.58
CA GLN A 178 18.29 5.85 8.24
C GLN A 178 18.52 7.29 7.77
N ASN A 179 19.77 7.71 7.60
CA ASN A 179 20.07 9.03 7.07
C ASN A 179 19.57 9.18 5.63
N THR A 180 19.79 8.16 4.78
CA THR A 180 19.23 8.15 3.42
C THR A 180 17.71 8.26 3.48
N LEU A 181 17.02 7.46 4.29
CA LEU A 181 15.56 7.49 4.40
C LEU A 181 15.06 8.89 4.79
N LEU A 182 15.70 9.53 5.78
CA LEU A 182 15.37 10.90 6.19
C LEU A 182 15.55 11.91 5.04
N GLU A 183 16.62 11.79 4.25
CA GLU A 183 16.87 12.67 3.10
C GLU A 183 15.86 12.46 1.97
N GLU A 184 15.49 11.20 1.71
CA GLU A 184 14.47 10.83 0.73
C GLU A 184 13.10 11.42 1.12
N TYR A 185 12.64 11.17 2.35
CA TYR A 185 11.36 11.72 2.83
C TYR A 185 11.34 13.24 2.75
N TYR A 186 12.36 13.92 3.29
CA TYR A 186 12.40 15.39 3.23
C TYR A 186 12.31 15.90 1.78
N ARG A 187 13.08 15.29 0.87
CA ARG A 187 13.06 15.66 -0.55
C ARG A 187 11.69 15.40 -1.19
N ASP A 188 11.04 14.29 -0.85
CA ASP A 188 9.74 13.94 -1.39
C ASP A 188 8.65 14.93 -0.94
N PHE A 189 8.68 15.40 0.31
CA PHE A 189 7.81 16.51 0.74
C PHE A 189 8.07 17.79 -0.04
N VAL A 190 9.33 18.18 -0.21
CA VAL A 190 9.69 19.39 -0.95
C VAL A 190 9.22 19.29 -2.41
N ARG A 191 9.46 18.16 -3.07
CA ARG A 191 9.01 17.91 -4.46
C ARG A 191 7.50 17.74 -4.57
N GLY A 192 6.86 17.26 -3.51
CA GLY A 192 5.42 17.16 -3.35
C GLY A 192 4.73 18.50 -3.05
N GLY A 193 5.49 19.60 -2.94
CA GLY A 193 4.93 20.95 -2.81
C GLY A 193 4.73 21.42 -1.36
N ALA A 194 5.33 20.77 -0.36
CA ALA A 194 5.12 21.14 1.05
C ALA A 194 5.51 22.61 1.38
N ASN A 195 6.47 23.19 0.65
CA ASN A 195 6.92 24.58 0.82
C ASN A 195 6.11 25.63 0.03
N LEU A 196 5.11 25.20 -0.76
CA LEU A 196 4.25 26.10 -1.52
C LEU A 196 3.30 26.86 -0.58
N ASP A 197 2.79 28.01 -1.03
CA ASP A 197 1.69 28.67 -0.35
C ASP A 197 0.34 27.96 -0.61
N GLU A 198 -0.71 28.37 0.11
CA GLU A 198 -2.01 27.68 0.04
C GLU A 198 -2.68 27.77 -1.36
N GLU A 199 -2.43 28.84 -2.12
CA GLU A 199 -2.95 28.99 -3.49
C GLU A 199 -2.25 28.00 -4.42
N GLN A 200 -0.92 27.96 -4.36
CA GLN A 200 -0.10 27.03 -5.14
C GLN A 200 -0.33 25.56 -4.74
N LYS A 201 -0.59 25.26 -3.46
CA LYS A 201 -0.97 23.92 -3.01
C LYS A 201 -2.32 23.49 -3.60
N ALA A 202 -3.28 24.42 -3.70
CA ALA A 202 -4.57 24.14 -4.34
C ALA A 202 -4.40 23.87 -5.84
N GLU A 203 -3.62 24.70 -6.55
CA GLU A 203 -3.29 24.48 -7.96
C GLU A 203 -2.59 23.15 -8.20
N LEU A 204 -1.61 22.80 -7.36
CA LEU A 204 -0.88 21.53 -7.47
C LEU A 204 -1.81 20.31 -7.30
N ARG A 205 -2.80 20.37 -6.41
CA ARG A 205 -3.80 19.31 -6.23
C ARG A 205 -4.63 19.10 -7.50
N GLU A 206 -5.07 20.18 -8.13
CA GLU A 206 -5.82 20.12 -9.39
C GLU A 206 -4.97 19.50 -10.51
N ILE A 207 -3.71 19.92 -10.63
CA ILE A 207 -2.75 19.38 -11.61
C ILE A 207 -2.51 17.88 -11.38
N ASN A 208 -2.27 17.46 -10.13
CA ASN A 208 -2.01 16.06 -9.81
C ASN A 208 -3.23 15.17 -10.11
N GLU A 209 -4.44 15.63 -9.77
CA GLU A 209 -5.67 14.90 -10.10
C GLU A 209 -5.84 14.76 -11.62
N GLU A 210 -5.67 15.83 -12.40
CA GLU A 210 -5.77 15.78 -13.86
C GLU A 210 -4.70 14.85 -14.48
N LEU A 211 -3.44 14.98 -14.08
CA LEU A 211 -2.34 14.14 -14.55
C LEU A 211 -2.59 12.65 -14.26
N SER A 212 -3.16 12.33 -13.10
CA SER A 212 -3.48 10.95 -12.72
C SER A 212 -4.49 10.31 -13.70
N LEU A 213 -5.52 11.08 -14.11
CA LEU A 213 -6.53 10.64 -15.07
C LEU A 213 -5.99 10.59 -16.49
N LEU A 214 -5.20 11.57 -16.91
CA LEU A 214 -4.58 11.62 -18.24
C LEU A 214 -3.61 10.46 -18.44
N THR A 215 -2.82 10.12 -17.43
CA THR A 215 -1.88 8.97 -17.48
C THR A 215 -2.64 7.66 -17.66
N LEU A 216 -3.73 7.46 -16.91
CA LEU A 216 -4.58 6.27 -17.06
C LEU A 216 -5.18 6.20 -18.46
N LYS A 217 -5.75 7.32 -18.94
CA LYS A 217 -6.37 7.39 -20.27
C LYS A 217 -5.37 7.15 -21.39
N PHE A 218 -4.15 7.67 -21.25
CA PHE A 218 -3.07 7.41 -22.21
C PHE A 218 -2.73 5.92 -22.31
N GLY A 219 -2.62 5.23 -21.17
CA GLY A 219 -2.40 3.78 -21.13
C GLY A 219 -3.54 2.99 -21.79
N GLU A 220 -4.79 3.34 -21.49
CA GLU A 220 -5.97 2.74 -22.12
C GLU A 220 -6.00 2.94 -23.65
N ASN A 221 -5.67 4.14 -24.12
CA ASN A 221 -5.61 4.45 -25.54
C ASN A 221 -4.53 3.62 -26.24
N ILE A 222 -3.32 3.53 -25.68
CA ILE A 222 -2.24 2.70 -26.25
C ILE A 222 -2.65 1.23 -26.32
N LEU A 223 -3.24 0.69 -25.25
CA LEU A 223 -3.69 -0.70 -25.23
C LEU A 223 -4.80 -0.93 -26.28
N GLY A 224 -5.75 -0.01 -26.38
CA GLY A 224 -6.83 -0.05 -27.37
C GLY A 224 -6.29 -0.05 -28.81
N GLU A 225 -5.42 0.90 -29.15
CA GLU A 225 -4.79 1.00 -30.47
C GLU A 225 -3.97 -0.24 -30.81
N ASN A 226 -3.14 -0.73 -29.88
CA ASN A 226 -2.35 -1.95 -30.09
C ASN A 226 -3.21 -3.19 -30.33
N ASN A 227 -4.35 -3.30 -29.65
CA ASN A 227 -5.25 -4.44 -29.79
C ASN A 227 -6.12 -4.34 -31.05
N ALA A 228 -6.47 -3.14 -31.50
CA ALA A 228 -7.30 -2.89 -32.66
C ALA A 228 -6.56 -3.08 -33.99
N PHE A 229 -5.23 -2.89 -34.02
CA PHE A 229 -4.44 -3.09 -35.22
C PHE A 229 -4.35 -4.58 -35.59
N GLU A 230 -4.72 -4.88 -36.83
CA GLU A 230 -4.60 -6.20 -37.44
C GLU A 230 -4.03 -6.08 -38.85
N LEU A 231 -2.83 -6.64 -39.07
CA LEU A 231 -2.32 -6.89 -40.41
C LEU A 231 -2.70 -8.32 -40.81
N VAL A 232 -3.80 -8.44 -41.55
CA VAL A 232 -4.30 -9.72 -42.06
C VAL A 232 -3.58 -10.11 -43.34
N ILE A 233 -2.90 -11.24 -43.32
CA ILE A 233 -2.27 -11.86 -44.49
C ILE A 233 -3.14 -13.02 -44.97
N GLU A 234 -3.56 -12.97 -46.23
CA GLU A 234 -4.47 -13.98 -46.80
C GLU A 234 -3.75 -15.07 -47.60
N LYS A 235 -2.52 -14.82 -48.06
CA LYS A 235 -1.78 -15.71 -48.95
C LYS A 235 -0.52 -16.19 -48.25
N GLU A 236 -0.32 -17.51 -48.25
CA GLU A 236 0.88 -18.12 -47.68
C GLU A 236 2.18 -17.59 -48.30
N ALA A 237 2.17 -17.27 -49.60
CA ALA A 237 3.31 -16.68 -50.30
C ALA A 237 3.78 -15.34 -49.72
N ASP A 238 2.90 -14.62 -49.01
CA ASP A 238 3.20 -13.32 -48.41
C ASP A 238 3.89 -13.44 -47.03
N LEU A 239 4.12 -14.68 -46.56
CA LEU A 239 4.85 -15.00 -45.34
C LEU A 239 6.35 -15.25 -45.58
N ALA A 240 6.81 -15.11 -46.83
CA ALA A 240 8.18 -15.37 -47.20
C ALA A 240 9.20 -14.61 -46.31
N GLY A 241 10.23 -15.35 -45.88
CA GLY A 241 11.29 -14.88 -44.99
C GLY A 241 10.97 -14.98 -43.49
N LEU A 242 9.70 -15.07 -43.09
CA LEU A 242 9.32 -15.12 -41.68
C LEU A 242 9.76 -16.41 -40.99
N PRO A 243 10.22 -16.35 -39.71
CA PRO A 243 10.46 -17.54 -38.92
C PRO A 243 9.17 -18.33 -38.69
N GLU A 244 9.28 -19.66 -38.66
CA GLU A 244 8.14 -20.57 -38.45
C GLU A 244 7.33 -20.23 -37.20
N ALA A 245 8.00 -19.92 -36.09
CA ALA A 245 7.35 -19.52 -34.84
C ALA A 245 6.47 -18.26 -34.99
N ALA A 246 6.87 -17.30 -35.82
CA ALA A 246 6.09 -16.09 -36.08
C ALA A 246 4.86 -16.41 -36.97
N ILE A 247 5.00 -17.33 -37.91
CA ILE A 247 3.89 -17.81 -38.75
C ILE A 247 2.86 -18.56 -37.90
N ILE A 248 3.29 -19.47 -37.04
CA ILE A 248 2.39 -20.22 -36.14
C ILE A 248 1.64 -19.25 -35.22
N GLY A 249 2.35 -18.35 -34.54
CA GLY A 249 1.71 -17.37 -33.65
C GLY A 249 0.74 -16.43 -34.39
N ALA A 250 1.03 -16.06 -35.63
CA ALA A 250 0.12 -15.25 -36.44
C ALA A 250 -1.14 -16.03 -36.87
N ALA A 251 -1.05 -17.35 -37.09
CA ALA A 251 -2.20 -18.20 -37.39
C ALA A 251 -3.09 -18.38 -36.14
N GLU A 252 -2.49 -18.60 -34.97
CA GLU A 252 -3.23 -18.67 -33.70
C GLU A 252 -3.97 -17.36 -33.43
N ALA A 253 -3.28 -16.22 -33.56
CA ALA A 253 -3.88 -14.89 -33.43
C ALA A 253 -5.02 -14.66 -34.43
N ALA A 254 -4.89 -15.19 -35.66
CA ALA A 254 -5.96 -15.10 -36.66
C ALA A 254 -7.21 -15.86 -36.22
N GLY A 255 -7.08 -17.08 -35.69
CA GLY A 255 -8.20 -17.86 -35.15
C GLY A 255 -8.90 -17.15 -33.99
N GLU A 256 -8.13 -16.64 -33.02
CA GLU A 256 -8.67 -15.86 -31.88
C GLU A 256 -9.45 -14.60 -32.30
N ARG A 257 -9.10 -14.04 -33.46
CA ARG A 257 -9.69 -12.81 -34.02
C ARG A 257 -10.70 -13.08 -35.14
N GLY A 258 -11.07 -14.35 -35.36
CA GLY A 258 -12.11 -14.72 -36.33
C GLY A 258 -11.68 -14.71 -37.80
N HIS A 259 -10.38 -14.70 -38.07
CA HIS A 259 -9.77 -14.77 -39.41
C HIS A 259 -9.27 -16.18 -39.72
N GLU A 260 -10.15 -17.18 -39.59
CA GLU A 260 -9.81 -18.59 -39.82
C GLU A 260 -9.14 -18.83 -41.19
N GLY A 261 -8.07 -19.61 -41.19
CA GLY A 261 -7.29 -19.92 -42.40
C GLY A 261 -6.39 -18.78 -42.92
N LYS A 262 -6.21 -17.71 -42.13
CA LYS A 262 -5.33 -16.57 -42.44
C LYS A 262 -4.24 -16.43 -41.37
N TRP A 263 -3.43 -15.37 -41.48
CA TRP A 263 -2.45 -14.96 -40.47
C TRP A 263 -2.68 -13.51 -40.06
N VAL A 264 -2.60 -13.22 -38.77
CA VAL A 264 -2.74 -11.87 -38.23
C VAL A 264 -1.46 -11.48 -37.50
N PHE A 265 -0.83 -10.41 -37.98
CA PHE A 265 0.25 -9.74 -37.26
C PHE A 265 -0.29 -8.52 -36.52
N THR A 266 0.20 -8.32 -35.30
CA THR A 266 -0.24 -7.24 -34.40
C THR A 266 0.93 -6.33 -34.03
N LEU A 267 0.64 -5.22 -33.33
CA LEU A 267 1.68 -4.32 -32.81
C LEU A 267 2.38 -4.85 -31.55
N HIS A 268 1.93 -5.99 -31.00
CA HIS A 268 2.61 -6.64 -29.89
C HIS A 268 4.02 -7.02 -30.31
N LYS A 269 5.02 -6.70 -29.48
CA LYS A 269 6.45 -6.86 -29.81
C LYS A 269 6.81 -8.25 -30.35
N PRO A 270 6.32 -9.38 -29.78
CA PRO A 270 6.61 -10.71 -30.32
C PRO A 270 6.05 -10.97 -31.73
N SER A 271 5.05 -10.20 -32.18
CA SER A 271 4.48 -10.27 -33.53
C SER A 271 5.16 -9.28 -34.47
N MET A 272 5.23 -8.01 -34.08
CA MET A 272 5.76 -6.91 -34.89
C MET A 272 7.26 -7.07 -35.19
N ILE A 273 8.08 -7.39 -34.19
CA ILE A 273 9.55 -7.42 -34.36
C ILE A 273 9.98 -8.47 -35.39
N PRO A 274 9.54 -9.75 -35.30
CA PRO A 274 9.88 -10.73 -36.32
C PRO A 274 9.36 -10.34 -37.70
N PHE A 275 8.18 -9.74 -37.80
CA PHE A 275 7.63 -9.31 -39.07
C PHE A 275 8.50 -8.25 -39.75
N LEU A 276 8.85 -7.19 -39.03
CA LEU A 276 9.70 -6.11 -39.55
C LEU A 276 11.14 -6.56 -39.84
N GLN A 277 11.65 -7.55 -39.10
CA GLN A 277 13.02 -8.01 -39.25
C GLN A 277 13.20 -8.98 -40.43
N TYR A 278 12.22 -9.87 -40.66
CA TYR A 278 12.40 -11.02 -41.54
C TYR A 278 11.46 -11.08 -42.75
N SER A 279 10.32 -10.37 -42.74
CA SER A 279 9.38 -10.40 -43.86
C SER A 279 10.05 -9.91 -45.14
N GLU A 280 9.91 -10.62 -46.24
CA GLU A 280 10.38 -10.15 -47.56
C GLU A 280 9.47 -9.06 -48.15
N ARG A 281 8.21 -8.94 -47.67
CA ARG A 281 7.21 -7.97 -48.15
C ARG A 281 7.51 -6.55 -47.70
N ARG A 282 8.37 -5.84 -48.45
CA ARG A 282 8.80 -4.45 -48.16
C ARG A 282 7.63 -3.46 -48.09
N ASP A 283 6.56 -3.69 -48.83
CA ASP A 283 5.37 -2.86 -48.82
C ASP A 283 4.52 -3.01 -47.55
N LEU A 284 4.70 -4.10 -46.80
CA LEU A 284 3.99 -4.38 -45.56
C LEU A 284 4.83 -4.06 -44.30
N ARG A 285 6.15 -3.86 -44.43
CA ARG A 285 7.05 -3.44 -43.34
C ARG A 285 7.07 -1.94 -43.18
#